data_AF-A0A2R6PYY3-F1
#
_entry.id   AF-A0A2R6PYY3-F1
#
_cell.length_a   1.000
_cell.length_b   1.000
_cell.length_c   1.000
_cell.angle_alpha   90.00
_cell.angle_beta   90.00
_cell.angle_gamma   90.00
#
_symmetry.space_group_name_H-M   'P 1'
#
loop_
_entity.id
_entity.type
_entity.pdbx_description
1 polymer ?
#
loop_
_entity_poly.entity_id
_entity_poly.type
_entity_poly.pdbx_seq_one_letter_code
_entity_poly.pdbx_strand_id
1 'polypeptide(L)'
;MSKPLGPVLRELLDQNVAWADAVDVQDPTFFERSAIRQDPKPLQTTNWPPPAPLDTWLAPLRELALSYPTPPSVLELVKANIQQQVMNLLKLPVVKNAWMGGKLKGVRGWIYELETGHASDLGINVVLGNSQELTCSR
;
A
#
# COMPACT_ATOMS: atom_id res chain seq x y z
N MET A 1 -10.27 -41.45 -1.75
CA MET A 1 -10.61 -41.04 -3.14
C MET A 1 -10.57 -39.51 -3.19
N SER A 2 -9.59 -38.93 -3.88
CA SER A 2 -9.46 -37.47 -4.00
C SER A 2 -10.60 -36.91 -4.85
N LYS A 3 -11.29 -35.89 -4.34
CA LYS A 3 -12.32 -35.15 -5.09
C LYS A 3 -11.69 -34.61 -6.39
N PRO A 4 -12.35 -34.77 -7.56
CA PRO A 4 -11.81 -34.22 -8.79
C PRO A 4 -11.67 -32.69 -8.66
N LEU A 5 -10.55 -32.17 -9.16
CA LEU A 5 -10.30 -30.74 -9.22
C LEU A 5 -11.46 -30.07 -9.97
N GLY A 6 -12.02 -29.00 -9.40
CA GLY A 6 -13.08 -28.23 -10.05
C GLY A 6 -12.60 -27.63 -11.38
N PRO A 7 -13.52 -27.31 -12.31
CA PRO A 7 -13.17 -26.85 -13.66
C PRO A 7 -12.29 -25.60 -13.64
N VAL A 8 -12.58 -24.63 -12.76
CA VAL A 8 -11.79 -23.38 -12.61
C VAL A 8 -10.35 -23.67 -12.18
N LEU A 9 -10.16 -24.58 -11.23
CA LEU A 9 -8.82 -24.89 -10.74
C LEU A 9 -8.01 -25.65 -11.79
N ARG A 10 -8.68 -26.49 -12.59
CA ARG A 10 -8.02 -27.18 -13.70
C ARG A 10 -7.57 -26.19 -14.77
N GLU A 11 -8.42 -25.24 -15.15
CA GLU A 11 -8.07 -24.19 -16.11
C GLU A 11 -6.89 -23.32 -15.63
N LEU A 12 -6.86 -22.92 -14.35
CA LEU A 12 -5.73 -22.17 -13.79
C LEU A 12 -4.43 -22.96 -13.81
N LEU A 13 -4.49 -24.27 -13.60
CA LEU A 13 -3.30 -25.12 -13.67
C LEU A 13 -2.83 -25.27 -15.12
N ASP A 14 -3.76 -25.46 -16.07
CA ASP A 14 -3.43 -25.54 -17.50
C ASP A 14 -2.79 -24.24 -18.01
N GLN A 15 -3.28 -23.08 -17.55
CA GLN A 15 -2.69 -21.77 -17.85
C GLN A 15 -1.28 -21.61 -17.23
N ASN A 16 -1.08 -22.09 -16.01
CA ASN A 16 0.24 -22.08 -15.38
C ASN A 16 1.24 -22.96 -16.13
N VAL A 17 0.82 -24.13 -16.63
CA VAL A 17 1.66 -25.03 -17.44
C VAL A 17 2.05 -24.34 -18.75
N ALA A 18 1.07 -23.81 -19.50
CA ALA A 18 1.33 -23.12 -20.75
C ALA A 18 2.26 -21.90 -20.57
N TRP A 19 2.11 -21.17 -19.47
CA TRP A 19 3.01 -20.08 -19.11
C TRP A 19 4.43 -20.58 -18.79
N ALA A 20 4.57 -21.65 -18.00
CA ALA A 20 5.86 -22.20 -17.63
C ALA A 20 6.63 -22.71 -18.86
N ASP A 21 5.96 -23.41 -19.77
CA ASP A 21 6.55 -23.89 -21.03
C ASP A 21 7.02 -22.72 -21.90
N ALA A 22 6.21 -21.66 -22.01
CA ALA A 22 6.58 -20.47 -22.78
C ALA A 22 7.80 -19.75 -22.18
N VAL A 23 7.89 -19.67 -20.85
CA VAL A 23 9.03 -19.09 -20.14
C VAL A 23 10.29 -19.92 -20.33
N ASP A 24 10.19 -21.25 -20.29
CA ASP A 24 11.32 -22.15 -20.50
C ASP A 24 11.87 -22.07 -21.94
N VAL A 25 10.99 -21.93 -22.94
CA VAL A 25 11.38 -21.69 -24.33
C VAL A 25 12.08 -20.33 -24.49
N GLN A 26 11.59 -19.29 -23.82
CA GLN A 26 12.16 -17.95 -23.93
C GLN A 26 13.48 -17.80 -23.16
N ASP A 27 13.60 -18.47 -22.01
CA ASP A 27 14.76 -18.44 -21.13
C ASP A 27 14.89 -19.75 -20.33
N PRO A 28 15.63 -20.74 -20.86
CA PRO A 28 15.79 -22.05 -20.21
C PRO A 28 16.46 -22.00 -18.82
N THR A 29 17.12 -20.89 -18.50
CA THR A 29 17.81 -20.71 -17.21
C THR A 29 16.98 -19.92 -16.20
N PHE A 30 15.75 -19.53 -16.56
CA PHE A 30 14.86 -18.71 -15.72
C PHE A 30 14.58 -19.37 -14.36
N PHE A 31 14.16 -20.64 -14.34
CA PHE A 31 13.79 -21.33 -13.11
C PHE A 31 14.99 -21.60 -12.20
N GLU A 32 16.14 -21.96 -12.77
CA GLU A 32 17.39 -22.13 -12.01
C GLU A 32 17.80 -20.82 -11.34
N ARG A 33 17.82 -19.70 -12.10
CA ARG A 33 18.16 -18.39 -11.54
C ARG A 33 17.12 -17.90 -10.52
N SER A 34 15.84 -18.19 -10.74
CA SER A 34 14.75 -17.80 -9.83
C SER A 34 14.80 -18.57 -8.51
N ALA A 35 15.20 -19.84 -8.54
CA ALA A 35 15.38 -20.67 -7.35
C ALA A 35 16.57 -20.23 -6.49
N ILE A 36 17.61 -19.66 -7.11
CA ILE A 36 18.86 -19.27 -6.42
C ILE A 36 18.70 -18.05 -5.49
N ARG A 37 17.62 -17.24 -5.62
CA ARG A 37 17.59 -15.88 -5.01
C ARG A 37 16.32 -15.45 -4.29
N GLN A 38 15.52 -16.38 -3.79
CA GLN A 38 14.44 -16.03 -2.86
C GLN A 38 14.82 -16.48 -1.45
N ASP A 39 15.54 -15.63 -0.72
CA ASP A 39 15.54 -15.64 0.76
C ASP A 39 14.77 -14.41 1.27
N PRO A 40 13.48 -14.23 0.91
CA PRO A 40 12.69 -13.21 1.55
C PRO A 40 12.60 -13.59 3.02
N LYS A 41 13.18 -12.76 3.89
CA LYS A 41 13.06 -12.93 5.34
C LYS A 41 11.59 -13.16 5.66
N PRO A 42 11.19 -14.35 6.15
CA PRO A 42 9.81 -14.58 6.54
C PRO A 42 9.47 -13.51 7.56
N LEU A 43 8.40 -12.75 7.31
CA LEU A 43 7.83 -11.94 8.37
C LEU A 43 7.46 -12.92 9.47
N GLN A 44 8.14 -12.83 10.61
CA GLN A 44 7.84 -13.67 11.77
C GLN A 44 6.46 -13.25 12.29
N THR A 45 5.40 -13.79 11.71
CA THR A 45 4.06 -13.66 12.27
C THR A 45 4.01 -14.60 13.46
N THR A 46 4.13 -14.07 14.67
CA THR A 46 4.29 -14.86 15.90
C THR A 46 3.07 -15.69 16.29
N ASN A 47 1.99 -15.68 15.49
CA ASN A 47 0.83 -16.57 15.60
C ASN A 47 0.34 -17.01 14.22
N TRP A 48 0.08 -18.32 14.09
CA TRP A 48 -0.49 -18.97 12.91
C TRP A 48 -1.89 -19.52 13.24
N PRO A 49 -2.92 -19.33 12.39
CA PRO A 49 -2.90 -18.59 11.13
C PRO A 49 -2.69 -17.09 11.37
N PRO A 50 -2.00 -16.37 10.44
CA PRO A 50 -1.89 -14.93 10.54
C PRO A 50 -3.30 -14.31 10.51
N PRO A 51 -3.51 -13.16 11.17
CA PRO A 51 -4.75 -12.41 11.00
C PRO A 51 -5.02 -12.20 9.51
N ALA A 52 -6.28 -12.20 9.11
CA ALA A 52 -6.63 -12.07 7.70
C ALA A 52 -5.92 -10.84 7.11
N PRO A 53 -5.34 -10.92 5.88
CA PRO A 53 -4.58 -9.80 5.32
C PRO A 53 -5.35 -8.48 5.34
N LEU A 54 -6.67 -8.56 5.13
CA LEU A 54 -7.58 -7.40 5.22
C LEU A 54 -7.64 -6.81 6.63
N ASP A 55 -7.68 -7.63 7.68
CA ASP A 55 -7.70 -7.13 9.06
C ASP A 55 -6.38 -6.44 9.42
N THR A 56 -5.26 -7.00 9.00
CA THR A 56 -3.94 -6.40 9.21
C THR A 56 -3.83 -5.07 8.46
N TRP A 57 -4.30 -5.03 7.21
CA TRP A 57 -4.26 -3.83 6.39
C TRP A 57 -5.20 -2.73 6.91
N LEU A 58 -6.37 -3.10 7.45
CA LEU A 58 -7.33 -2.16 8.02
C LEU A 58 -6.98 -1.70 9.44
N ALA A 59 -6.06 -2.36 10.13
CA ALA A 59 -5.74 -2.05 11.53
C ALA A 59 -5.41 -0.57 11.77
N PRO A 60 -4.54 0.11 10.97
CA PRO A 60 -4.25 1.52 11.18
C PRO A 60 -5.47 2.44 11.02
N LEU A 61 -6.37 2.10 10.10
CA LEU A 61 -7.60 2.86 9.88
C LEU A 61 -8.60 2.65 11.02
N ARG A 62 -8.66 1.42 11.57
CA ARG A 62 -9.47 1.11 12.76
C ARG A 62 -8.94 1.81 14.00
N GLU A 63 -7.63 1.79 14.23
CA GLU A 63 -6.98 2.53 15.31
C GLU A 63 -7.29 4.03 15.22
N LEU A 64 -7.20 4.58 14.01
CA LEU A 64 -7.55 5.98 13.77
C LEU A 64 -9.03 6.26 14.07
N ALA A 65 -9.96 5.39 13.65
CA ALA A 65 -11.38 5.55 13.95
C ALA A 65 -11.68 5.45 15.47
N LEU A 66 -10.98 4.54 16.17
CA LEU A 66 -11.11 4.36 17.62
C LEU A 66 -10.50 5.51 18.43
N SER A 67 -9.62 6.31 17.84
CA SER A 67 -9.05 7.49 18.50
C SER A 67 -10.07 8.63 18.70
N TYR A 68 -11.21 8.59 18.02
CA TYR A 68 -12.27 9.58 18.16
C TYR A 68 -13.18 9.27 19.36
N PRO A 69 -13.61 10.28 20.14
CA PRO A 69 -14.56 10.10 21.25
C PRO A 69 -15.91 9.53 20.81
N THR A 70 -16.32 9.82 19.57
CA THR A 70 -17.54 9.34 18.94
C THR A 70 -17.22 8.84 17.53
N PRO A 71 -17.94 7.84 17.00
CA PRO A 71 -17.69 7.33 15.65
C PRO A 71 -17.69 8.47 14.63
N PRO A 72 -16.58 8.71 13.91
CA PRO A 72 -16.51 9.77 12.92
C PRO A 72 -17.34 9.39 11.68
N SER A 73 -17.75 10.40 10.91
CA SER A 73 -18.28 10.16 9.58
C SER A 73 -17.18 9.57 8.67
N VAL A 74 -17.60 8.89 7.60
CA VAL A 74 -16.68 8.32 6.61
C VAL A 74 -15.75 9.39 6.05
N LEU A 75 -16.28 10.58 5.75
CA LEU A 75 -15.49 11.68 5.21
C LEU A 75 -14.45 12.20 6.21
N GLU A 76 -14.80 12.32 7.49
CA GLU A 76 -13.85 12.72 8.53
C GLU A 76 -12.73 11.69 8.69
N LEU A 77 -13.08 10.40 8.71
CA LEU A 77 -12.08 9.33 8.81
C LEU A 77 -11.16 9.28 7.59
N VAL A 78 -11.69 9.50 6.38
CA VAL A 78 -10.89 9.58 5.14
C VAL A 78 -9.94 10.78 5.20
N LYS A 79 -10.41 11.96 5.60
CA LYS A 79 -9.56 13.15 5.76
C LYS A 79 -8.45 12.91 6.77
N ALA A 80 -8.78 12.32 7.92
CA ALA A 80 -7.81 11.98 8.96
C ALA A 80 -6.80 10.94 8.47
N ASN A 81 -7.23 9.93 7.70
CA ASN A 81 -6.35 8.94 7.12
C ASN A 81 -5.37 9.59 6.15
N ILE A 82 -5.85 10.46 5.24
CA ILE A 82 -4.98 11.21 4.31
C ILE A 82 -3.95 12.02 5.09
N GLN A 83 -4.36 12.72 6.14
CA GLN A 83 -3.45 13.46 7.02
C GLN A 83 -2.39 12.54 7.64
N GLN A 84 -2.79 11.40 8.20
CA GLN A 84 -1.89 10.45 8.81
C GLN A 84 -0.89 9.87 7.79
N GLN A 85 -1.34 9.57 6.57
CA GLN A 85 -0.45 9.07 5.51
C GLN A 85 0.54 10.14 5.04
N VAL A 86 0.12 11.40 4.88
CA VAL A 86 1.05 12.50 4.59
C VAL A 86 2.11 12.60 5.68
N MET A 87 1.73 12.54 6.95
CA MET A 87 2.68 12.57 8.07
C MET A 87 3.60 11.35 8.09
N ASN A 88 3.11 10.17 7.73
CA ASN A 88 3.91 8.95 7.62
C ASN A 88 4.96 9.09 6.50
N LEU A 89 4.58 9.63 5.34
CA LEU A 89 5.49 9.88 4.23
C LEU A 89 6.64 10.81 4.64
N LEU A 90 6.35 11.90 5.36
CA LEU A 90 7.37 12.86 5.82
C LEU A 90 8.38 12.25 6.79
N LYS A 91 8.03 11.16 7.48
CA LYS A 91 8.96 10.43 8.37
C LYS A 91 9.96 9.58 7.59
N LEU A 92 9.63 9.17 6.36
CA LEU A 92 10.45 8.26 5.56
C LEU A 92 11.80 8.89 5.17
N PRO A 93 12.92 8.17 5.30
CA PRO A 93 14.24 8.68 4.91
C PRO A 93 14.33 9.10 3.45
N VAL A 94 13.65 8.36 2.54
CA VAL A 94 13.62 8.69 1.10
C VAL A 94 13.00 10.07 0.85
N VAL A 95 11.90 10.39 1.55
CA VAL A 95 11.21 11.68 1.43
C VAL A 95 12.10 12.78 1.99
N LYS A 96 12.67 12.58 3.19
CA LYS A 96 13.61 13.54 3.82
C LYS A 96 14.83 13.82 2.92
N ASN A 97 15.44 12.78 2.36
CA ASN A 97 16.61 12.91 1.50
C ASN A 97 16.28 13.63 0.18
N ALA A 98 15.15 13.31 -0.44
CA ALA A 98 14.70 14.00 -1.65
C ALA A 98 14.36 15.47 -1.38
N TRP A 99 13.86 15.77 -0.18
CA TRP A 99 13.57 17.12 0.29
C TRP A 99 14.85 17.93 0.51
N MET A 100 15.83 17.38 1.25
CA MET A 100 17.14 18.01 1.48
C MET A 100 17.93 18.21 0.19
N GLY A 101 17.80 17.27 -0.76
CA GLY A 101 18.44 17.35 -2.07
C GLY A 101 17.73 18.28 -3.07
N GLY A 102 16.68 19.01 -2.67
CA GLY A 102 15.93 19.94 -3.53
C GLY A 102 15.12 19.29 -4.66
N LYS A 103 15.05 17.95 -4.70
CA LYS A 103 14.31 17.21 -5.74
C LYS A 103 12.82 17.14 -5.46
N LEU A 104 12.43 17.19 -4.18
CA LEU A 104 11.05 17.16 -3.75
C LEU A 104 10.61 18.55 -3.28
N LYS A 105 9.55 19.09 -3.89
CA LYS A 105 9.04 20.44 -3.60
C LYS A 105 7.99 20.48 -2.48
N GLY A 106 7.31 19.36 -2.25
CA GLY A 106 6.26 19.25 -1.25
C GLY A 106 5.51 17.92 -1.33
N VAL A 107 4.68 17.68 -0.33
CA VAL A 107 3.70 16.57 -0.26
C VAL A 107 2.33 17.19 -0.05
N ARG A 108 1.34 16.74 -0.82
CA ARG A 108 -0.03 17.25 -0.81
C ARG A 108 -1.02 16.13 -0.51
N GLY A 109 -2.03 16.42 0.30
CA GLY A 109 -3.14 15.52 0.57
C GLY A 109 -4.41 15.97 -0.15
N TRP A 110 -4.85 15.21 -1.15
CA TRP A 110 -6.05 15.48 -1.94
C TRP A 110 -7.09 14.39 -1.77
N ILE A 111 -8.36 14.74 -1.91
CA ILE A 111 -9.48 13.80 -2.00
C ILE A 111 -10.11 13.90 -3.39
N TYR A 112 -10.54 12.77 -3.93
CA TYR A 112 -11.25 12.71 -5.20
C TYR A 112 -12.62 12.09 -4.98
N GLU A 113 -13.67 12.81 -5.37
CA GLU A 113 -15.04 12.34 -5.29
C GLU A 113 -15.43 11.63 -6.58
N LEU A 114 -15.75 10.34 -6.51
CA LEU A 114 -16.08 9.53 -7.69
C LEU A 114 -17.40 9.93 -8.35
N GLU A 115 -18.37 10.40 -7.56
CA GLU A 115 -19.69 10.79 -8.05
C GLU A 115 -19.63 12.05 -8.91
N THR A 116 -18.89 13.06 -8.43
CA THR A 116 -18.82 14.39 -9.07
C THR A 116 -17.61 14.52 -10.00
N GLY A 117 -16.59 13.66 -9.84
CA GLY A 117 -15.34 13.75 -10.57
C GLY A 117 -14.44 14.90 -10.11
N HIS A 118 -14.73 15.52 -8.97
CA HIS A 118 -13.96 16.66 -8.46
C HIS A 118 -12.82 16.21 -7.53
N ALA A 119 -11.63 16.75 -7.80
CA ALA A 119 -10.50 16.67 -6.89
C ALA A 119 -10.48 17.91 -5.99
N SER A 120 -10.47 17.71 -4.67
CA SER A 120 -10.43 18.76 -3.67
C SER A 120 -9.14 18.66 -2.85
N ASP A 121 -8.42 19.78 -2.74
CA ASP A 121 -7.28 19.87 -1.83
C ASP A 121 -7.79 20.00 -0.39
N LEU A 122 -7.25 19.20 0.53
CA LEU A 122 -7.66 19.19 1.92
C LEU A 122 -6.95 20.25 2.77
N GLY A 123 -6.07 21.08 2.18
CA GLY A 123 -5.25 22.03 2.93
C GLY A 123 -4.10 21.37 3.70
N ILE A 124 -3.94 20.06 3.56
CA ILE A 124 -2.87 19.27 4.17
C ILE A 124 -1.68 19.27 3.20
N ASN A 125 -1.06 20.44 3.07
CA ASN A 125 0.06 20.66 2.17
C ASN A 125 1.32 20.96 2.99
N VAL A 126 2.37 20.18 2.76
CA VAL A 126 3.70 20.48 3.28
C VAL A 126 4.56 20.86 2.08
N VAL A 127 5.07 22.08 2.06
CA VAL A 127 5.87 22.64 0.96
C VAL A 127 7.16 23.25 1.51
N LEU A 128 8.20 23.35 0.67
CA LEU A 128 9.42 24.07 1.01
C LEU A 128 9.13 25.57 1.17
N GLY A 129 9.13 26.07 2.41
CA GLY A 129 9.05 27.50 2.77
C GLY A 129 10.07 27.84 3.87
N ASN A 130 10.55 29.09 3.88
CA ASN A 130 11.75 29.57 4.61
C ASN A 130 11.74 29.48 6.16
N SER A 131 10.74 28.85 6.76
CA SER A 131 10.69 28.57 8.19
C SER A 131 10.07 27.19 8.36
N GLN A 132 10.66 26.37 9.22
CA GLN A 132 10.22 25.02 9.57
C GLN A 132 8.87 25.03 10.30
N GLU A 133 7.80 25.50 9.66
CA GLU A 133 6.45 25.42 10.19
C GLU A 133 5.58 24.57 9.26
N LEU A 134 5.02 23.51 9.85
CA LEU A 134 3.92 22.74 9.28
C LEU A 134 2.69 23.66 9.24
N THR A 135 2.53 24.45 8.19
CA THR A 135 1.32 25.25 8.00
C THR A 135 0.18 24.34 7.57
N CYS A 136 -0.53 23.78 8.54
CA CYS A 136 -1.87 23.22 8.31
C CYS A 136 -2.82 24.40 8.11
N SER A 137 -3.05 24.80 6.86
CA SER A 137 -4.07 25.81 6.54
C SER A 137 -5.45 25.18 6.73
N ARG A 138 -6.20 25.74 7.69
CA ARG A 138 -7.58 25.38 8.03
C ARG A 138 -8.57 25.77 6.94
#